data_AF-A0A3D2JV45-F1
#
_entry.id   AF-A0A3D2JV45-F1
#
_cell.length_a   1.000
_cell.length_b   1.000
_cell.length_c   1.000
_cell.angle_alpha   90.00
_cell.angle_beta   90.00
_cell.angle_gamma   90.00
#
_symmetry.space_group_name_H-M   'P 1'
#
loop_
_entity.id
_entity.type
_entity.pdbx_description
1 polymer ?
#
loop_
_entity_poly.entity_id
_entity_poly.type
_entity_poly.pdbx_seq_one_letter_code
_entity_poly.pdbx_strand_id
1 'polypeptide(L)'
;MLGVMNLNRVTSLLLIIVIIGCGNDSSGDGQFAVADSAHNERTIVVDGLTSPRGLVITDDGRLLVAETGGGRLIEVAQDRTSRSLTEKRLPHSLNTGPDAAYRAGPSAISLLNDDIYFIVGEFRGSHSARMFRLGGESEFEPVTPATDPQASLRNRFSNPYDIVDAPEVNGWIISDPGGNSLVKVDIDGNIHDYVVFENFSIPNHEVPIEMVPTGISRGPDNAVYVGFLTGFPYPNGEAAVWRVEDLNNDGDAMDEGETELYATGFTTITDITFGPDGTMYVAEFSTNTKDVFSGGDYSVNSVAHPGRVLKWENGTTTVIASSAVSPTGILATETTLYISEEYAGIVTELPLD
;
A
#
# COMPACT_ATOMS: atom_id res chain seq x y z
N MET A 1 -46.22 -19.48 -20.71
CA MET A 1 -46.48 -20.54 -19.72
C MET A 1 -45.35 -21.56 -19.85
N LEU A 2 -44.10 -21.20 -19.55
CA LEU A 2 -43.45 -21.02 -18.24
C LEU A 2 -43.48 -22.31 -17.40
N GLY A 3 -42.45 -23.13 -17.60
CA GLY A 3 -41.97 -24.11 -16.63
C GLY A 3 -40.62 -23.62 -16.12
N VAL A 4 -40.61 -23.15 -14.87
CA VAL A 4 -39.45 -22.62 -14.15
C VAL A 4 -38.63 -23.79 -13.62
N MET A 5 -37.32 -23.81 -13.87
CA MET A 5 -36.36 -24.60 -13.09
C MET A 5 -35.20 -23.68 -12.72
N ASN A 6 -35.22 -23.24 -11.46
CA ASN A 6 -34.12 -22.55 -10.79
C ASN A 6 -32.96 -23.53 -10.59
N LEU A 7 -31.78 -23.20 -11.10
CA LEU A 7 -30.54 -23.87 -10.72
C LEU A 7 -29.75 -22.92 -9.81
N ASN A 8 -29.90 -23.14 -8.50
CA ASN A 8 -29.07 -22.49 -7.49
C ASN A 8 -27.61 -22.93 -7.70
N ARG A 9 -26.71 -21.96 -7.81
CA ARG A 9 -25.26 -22.18 -7.75
C ARG A 9 -24.87 -22.58 -6.33
N VAL A 10 -24.19 -23.71 -6.23
CA VAL A 10 -23.61 -24.25 -5.02
C VAL A 10 -22.32 -23.49 -4.70
N THR A 11 -22.28 -22.84 -3.55
CA THR A 11 -21.08 -22.38 -2.85
C THR A 11 -20.31 -23.60 -2.33
N SER A 12 -19.06 -23.76 -2.75
CA SER A 12 -18.13 -24.73 -2.16
C SER A 12 -17.16 -24.00 -1.23
N LEU A 13 -17.54 -23.95 0.04
CA LEU A 13 -16.66 -23.73 1.19
C LEU A 13 -16.05 -25.09 1.53
N LEU A 14 -14.72 -25.25 1.43
CA LEU A 14 -14.05 -26.46 1.89
C LEU A 14 -13.14 -26.14 3.08
N LEU A 15 -13.67 -26.38 4.27
CA LEU A 15 -12.97 -26.43 5.54
C LEU A 15 -12.48 -27.88 5.71
N ILE A 16 -11.17 -28.12 5.76
CA ILE A 16 -10.63 -29.42 6.21
C ILE A 16 -9.87 -29.19 7.51
N ILE A 17 -10.45 -29.70 8.59
CA ILE A 17 -9.86 -29.85 9.92
C ILE A 17 -9.03 -31.14 9.92
N VAL A 18 -7.74 -31.07 10.26
CA VAL A 18 -6.98 -32.22 10.74
C VAL A 18 -6.23 -31.82 12.00
N ILE A 19 -6.49 -32.54 13.09
CA ILE A 19 -5.85 -32.39 14.39
C ILE A 19 -4.70 -33.42 14.50
N ILE A 20 -3.50 -32.88 14.72
CA ILE A 20 -2.29 -33.39 15.40
C ILE A 20 -1.71 -34.75 14.99
N GLY A 21 -0.46 -34.67 14.52
CA GLY A 21 0.59 -35.65 14.79
C GLY A 21 1.92 -34.93 15.01
N CYS A 22 2.49 -35.03 16.20
CA CYS A 22 3.80 -34.45 16.55
C CYS A 22 4.91 -35.05 15.68
N GLY A 23 5.80 -34.20 15.17
CA GLY A 23 7.05 -34.60 14.54
C GLY A 23 7.95 -33.38 14.43
N ASN A 24 8.97 -33.32 15.29
CA ASN A 24 10.11 -32.43 15.12
C ASN A 24 10.80 -32.78 13.80
N ASP A 25 11.13 -31.79 12.99
CA ASP A 25 12.41 -31.76 12.28
C ASP A 25 12.80 -30.32 11.96
N SER A 26 13.94 -29.95 12.52
CA SER A 26 14.68 -28.72 12.34
C SER A 26 15.39 -28.68 10.99
N SER A 27 15.39 -27.55 10.30
CA SER A 27 16.59 -27.03 9.61
C SER A 27 16.35 -25.67 8.96
N GLY A 28 17.25 -24.71 9.22
CA GLY A 28 17.41 -23.51 8.40
C GLY A 28 17.32 -22.17 9.14
N ASP A 29 18.08 -21.99 10.22
CA ASP A 29 18.25 -20.68 10.87
C ASP A 29 18.94 -19.68 9.93
N GLY A 30 18.14 -18.83 9.28
CA GLY A 30 18.58 -17.51 8.80
C GLY A 30 18.61 -16.57 10.00
N GLN A 31 19.71 -16.61 10.76
CA GLN A 31 19.90 -15.79 11.95
C GLN A 31 20.09 -14.32 11.55
N PHE A 32 18.98 -13.59 11.38
CA PHE A 32 18.98 -12.14 11.40
C PHE A 32 19.42 -11.72 12.80
N ALA A 33 20.57 -11.06 12.90
CA ALA A 33 21.03 -10.48 14.16
C ALA A 33 20.00 -9.44 14.62
N VAL A 34 19.21 -9.80 15.64
CA VAL A 34 18.33 -8.87 16.34
C VAL A 34 19.23 -8.00 17.21
N ALA A 35 19.60 -6.82 16.70
CA ALA A 35 20.05 -5.72 17.54
C ALA A 35 18.82 -5.19 18.29
N ASP A 36 18.51 -5.84 19.41
CA ASP A 36 17.47 -5.43 20.34
C ASP A 36 17.93 -4.16 21.08
N SER A 37 16.98 -3.24 21.29
CA SER A 37 16.96 -2.10 22.23
C SER A 37 17.44 -0.68 21.87
N ALA A 38 17.84 -0.33 20.63
CA ALA A 38 18.24 1.05 20.28
C ALA A 38 17.28 1.84 19.36
N HIS A 39 16.28 1.22 18.72
CA HIS A 39 15.55 1.83 17.60
C HIS A 39 14.03 1.98 17.80
N ASN A 40 13.58 2.12 19.05
CA ASN A 40 12.17 2.39 19.37
C ASN A 40 11.90 3.84 19.81
N GLU A 41 12.84 4.76 19.55
CA GLU A 41 12.70 6.20 19.84
C GLU A 41 11.84 6.93 18.80
N ARG A 42 10.74 6.30 18.39
CA ARG A 42 9.74 6.94 17.53
C ARG A 42 8.90 7.89 18.36
N THR A 43 8.70 9.11 17.87
CA THR A 43 7.85 10.10 18.53
C THR A 43 6.49 10.17 17.86
N ILE A 44 5.40 10.13 18.62
CA ILE A 44 4.05 10.30 18.08
C ILE A 44 3.88 11.75 17.58
N VAL A 45 3.50 11.88 16.32
CA VAL A 45 3.20 13.14 15.64
C VAL A 45 1.71 13.45 15.73
N VAL A 46 0.87 12.44 15.48
CA VAL A 46 -0.58 12.51 15.62
C VAL A 46 -1.14 11.14 16.03
N ASP A 47 -2.16 11.13 16.87
CA ASP A 47 -2.85 9.93 17.33
C ASP A 47 -4.38 10.03 17.20
N GLY A 48 -5.08 8.99 17.65
CA GLY A 48 -6.54 8.94 17.60
C GLY A 48 -7.10 8.81 16.18
N LEU A 49 -6.27 8.35 15.24
CA LEU A 49 -6.65 8.17 13.84
C LEU A 49 -7.31 6.81 13.63
N THR A 50 -8.16 6.72 12.60
CA THR A 50 -8.79 5.48 12.16
C THR A 50 -8.15 4.99 10.87
N SER A 51 -7.15 4.10 10.99
CA SER A 51 -6.42 3.53 9.85
C SER A 51 -5.76 4.59 8.95
N PRO A 52 -4.77 5.35 9.46
CA PRO A 52 -3.96 6.22 8.63
C PRO A 52 -3.13 5.39 7.63
N ARG A 53 -3.00 5.89 6.40
CA ARG A 53 -2.18 5.32 5.33
C ARG A 53 -1.28 6.41 4.74
N GLY A 54 -1.48 6.80 3.48
CA GLY A 54 -0.58 7.70 2.75
C GLY A 54 -0.29 9.03 3.43
N LEU A 55 0.94 9.49 3.22
CA LEU A 55 1.53 10.68 3.82
C LEU A 55 2.10 11.57 2.71
N VAL A 56 1.91 12.87 2.80
CA VAL A 56 2.62 13.84 1.93
C VAL A 56 2.97 15.09 2.71
N ILE A 57 4.10 15.72 2.41
CA ILE A 57 4.47 17.02 2.97
C ILE A 57 4.20 18.10 1.94
N THR A 58 3.53 19.16 2.38
CA THR A 58 3.32 20.37 1.61
C THR A 58 4.57 21.25 1.58
N ASP A 59 4.66 22.17 0.62
CA ASP A 59 5.82 23.08 0.46
C ASP A 59 6.11 23.94 1.70
N ASP A 60 5.12 24.19 2.56
CA ASP A 60 5.30 24.94 3.81
C ASP A 60 5.66 24.03 5.01
N GLY A 61 5.88 22.74 4.77
CA GLY A 61 6.33 21.77 5.76
C GLY A 61 5.21 21.21 6.65
N ARG A 62 3.93 21.41 6.30
CA ARG A 62 2.82 20.68 6.96
C ARG A 62 2.71 19.27 6.40
N LEU A 63 2.43 18.32 7.29
CA LEU A 63 2.17 16.92 6.95
C LEU A 63 0.67 16.73 6.67
N LEU A 64 0.33 16.13 5.54
CA LEU A 64 -1.00 15.62 5.26
C LEU A 64 -1.04 14.11 5.44
N VAL A 65 -2.13 13.62 6.01
CA VAL A 65 -2.36 12.20 6.30
C VAL A 65 -3.70 11.78 5.70
N ALA A 66 -3.68 10.72 4.89
CA ALA A 66 -4.89 10.04 4.44
C ALA A 66 -5.41 9.15 5.57
N GLU A 67 -6.49 9.57 6.24
CA GLU A 67 -7.13 8.73 7.24
C GLU A 67 -8.21 7.87 6.59
N THR A 68 -7.80 6.68 6.13
CA THR A 68 -8.61 5.77 5.31
C THR A 68 -9.91 5.39 6.00
N GLY A 69 -9.86 4.90 7.23
CA GLY A 69 -11.06 4.43 7.93
C GLY A 69 -11.97 5.56 8.42
N GLY A 70 -11.43 6.74 8.69
CA GLY A 70 -12.25 7.90 9.07
C GLY A 70 -12.79 8.70 7.88
N GLY A 71 -12.28 8.42 6.66
CA GLY A 71 -12.73 9.07 5.44
C GLY A 71 -12.43 10.56 5.45
N ARG A 72 -11.22 10.97 5.80
CA ARG A 72 -10.81 12.39 5.80
C ARG A 72 -9.33 12.54 5.50
N LEU A 73 -8.95 13.72 5.04
CA LEU A 73 -7.55 14.13 4.98
C LEU A 73 -7.27 14.99 6.22
N ILE A 74 -6.23 14.66 6.95
CA ILE A 74 -5.79 15.38 8.14
C ILE A 74 -4.57 16.20 7.77
N GLU A 75 -4.56 17.46 8.19
CA GLU A 75 -3.38 18.30 8.17
C GLU A 75 -2.80 18.36 9.58
N VAL A 76 -1.48 18.19 9.69
CA VAL A 76 -0.71 18.29 10.92
C VAL A 76 0.32 19.40 10.75
N ALA A 77 0.22 20.41 11.61
CA ALA A 77 1.18 21.51 11.67
C ALA A 77 2.48 21.09 12.36
N GLN A 78 3.53 21.90 12.19
CA GLN A 78 4.85 21.64 12.80
C GLN A 78 4.83 21.63 14.34
N ASP A 79 3.86 22.33 14.96
CA ASP A 79 3.63 22.29 16.41
C ASP A 79 2.79 21.07 16.85
N ARG A 80 2.53 20.14 15.93
CA ARG A 80 1.73 18.92 16.07
C ARG A 80 0.24 19.16 16.34
N THR A 81 -0.24 20.38 16.17
CA THR A 81 -1.68 20.59 16.11
C THR A 81 -2.22 19.98 14.81
N SER A 82 -3.33 19.26 14.90
CA SER A 82 -3.96 18.62 13.75
C SER A 82 -5.38 19.09 13.53
N ARG A 83 -5.80 19.11 12.27
CA ARG A 83 -7.18 19.45 11.86
C ARG A 83 -7.59 18.64 10.64
N SER A 84 -8.89 18.38 10.51
CA SER A 84 -9.44 17.85 9.27
C SER A 84 -9.42 18.92 8.19
N LEU A 85 -9.00 18.57 6.97
CA LEU A 85 -9.17 19.40 5.78
C LEU A 85 -10.60 19.32 5.21
N THR A 86 -11.32 18.27 5.57
CA THR A 86 -12.67 18.00 5.09
C THR A 86 -13.66 18.07 6.24
N GLU A 87 -14.74 18.84 6.09
CA GLU A 87 -15.83 18.86 7.07
C GLU A 87 -16.72 17.63 6.92
N LYS A 88 -16.99 17.23 5.67
CA LYS A 88 -17.69 15.98 5.34
C LYS A 88 -16.70 14.84 5.18
N ARG A 89 -17.17 13.63 5.46
CA ARG A 89 -16.38 12.43 5.18
C ARG A 89 -16.28 12.20 3.67
N LEU A 90 -15.06 11.97 3.22
CA LEU A 90 -14.73 11.41 1.92
C LEU A 90 -15.29 9.98 1.80
N PRO A 91 -15.36 9.42 0.57
CA PRO A 91 -15.76 8.04 0.36
C PRO A 91 -14.91 7.10 1.24
N HIS A 92 -15.57 6.30 2.09
CA HIS A 92 -14.92 5.34 2.99
C HIS A 92 -15.91 4.24 3.40
N SER A 93 -15.38 3.13 3.91
CA SER A 93 -16.12 2.08 4.59
C SER A 93 -15.30 1.54 5.76
N LEU A 94 -15.97 1.36 6.91
CA LEU A 94 -15.37 0.70 8.08
C LEU A 94 -15.43 -0.82 8.02
N ASN A 95 -16.22 -1.36 7.07
CA ASN A 95 -16.50 -2.78 6.97
C ASN A 95 -16.52 -3.16 5.47
N THR A 96 -15.43 -3.73 4.98
CA THR A 96 -15.29 -4.18 3.59
C THR A 96 -14.46 -5.46 3.51
N GLY A 97 -14.33 -6.03 2.31
CA GLY A 97 -13.57 -7.25 2.05
C GLY A 97 -14.15 -8.51 2.72
N PRO A 98 -13.39 -9.61 2.74
CA PRO A 98 -13.72 -10.82 3.49
C PRO A 98 -14.01 -10.54 4.96
N ASP A 99 -15.06 -11.18 5.49
CA ASP A 99 -15.53 -11.07 6.89
C ASP A 99 -15.78 -9.64 7.40
N ALA A 100 -15.86 -8.67 6.49
CA ALA A 100 -16.03 -7.25 6.78
C ALA A 100 -14.90 -6.67 7.67
N ALA A 101 -13.72 -7.29 7.65
CA ALA A 101 -12.60 -6.96 8.52
C ALA A 101 -11.72 -5.80 8.02
N TYR A 102 -11.88 -5.39 6.75
CA TYR A 102 -11.06 -4.35 6.15
C TYR A 102 -11.72 -2.98 6.29
N ARG A 103 -10.88 -1.94 6.21
CA ARG A 103 -11.29 -0.54 6.12
C ARG A 103 -10.82 0.01 4.79
N ALA A 104 -11.59 0.93 4.24
CA ALA A 104 -11.31 1.54 2.96
C ALA A 104 -11.72 3.01 2.97
N GLY A 105 -11.10 3.79 2.12
CA GLY A 105 -11.27 5.23 2.02
C GLY A 105 -10.07 5.86 1.33
N PRO A 106 -9.76 7.16 1.55
CA PRO A 106 -8.58 7.77 0.96
C PRO A 106 -7.33 6.99 1.41
N SER A 107 -6.57 6.47 0.46
CA SER A 107 -5.37 5.66 0.74
C SER A 107 -4.07 6.42 0.51
N ALA A 108 -4.03 7.30 -0.49
CA ALA A 108 -2.88 8.16 -0.77
C ALA A 108 -3.31 9.56 -1.25
N ILE A 109 -2.36 10.50 -1.17
CA ILE A 109 -2.54 11.92 -1.49
C ILE A 109 -1.42 12.33 -2.46
N SER A 110 -1.74 13.09 -3.50
CA SER A 110 -0.76 13.81 -4.32
C SER A 110 -1.09 15.31 -4.34
N LEU A 111 -0.05 16.13 -4.45
CA LEU A 111 -0.14 17.57 -4.58
C LEU A 111 0.33 17.96 -5.99
N LEU A 112 -0.54 18.57 -6.78
CA LEU A 112 -0.18 19.01 -8.13
C LEU A 112 -0.83 20.36 -8.44
N ASN A 113 -0.03 21.36 -8.78
CA ASN A 113 -0.50 22.73 -9.08
C ASN A 113 -1.36 23.35 -7.96
N ASP A 114 -0.91 23.26 -6.70
CA ASP A 114 -1.63 23.69 -5.49
C ASP A 114 -2.94 22.93 -5.20
N ASP A 115 -3.32 21.96 -6.04
CA ASP A 115 -4.49 21.11 -5.83
C ASP A 115 -4.13 19.84 -5.07
N ILE A 116 -5.06 19.39 -4.23
CA ILE A 116 -4.96 18.14 -3.48
C ILE A 116 -5.75 17.08 -4.23
N TYR A 117 -5.07 15.99 -4.58
CA TYR A 117 -5.68 14.81 -5.15
C TYR A 117 -5.60 13.65 -4.18
N PHE A 118 -6.58 12.75 -4.23
CA PHE A 118 -6.57 11.53 -3.45
C PHE A 118 -7.19 10.38 -4.22
N ILE A 119 -6.78 9.18 -3.88
CA ILE A 119 -7.31 7.94 -4.45
C ILE A 119 -8.12 7.18 -3.42
N VAL A 120 -9.16 6.50 -3.89
CA VAL A 120 -9.99 5.62 -3.07
C VAL A 120 -10.15 4.27 -3.78
N GLY A 121 -9.60 3.23 -3.14
CA GLY A 121 -9.79 1.83 -3.50
C GLY A 121 -10.79 1.10 -2.58
N GLU A 122 -10.45 -0.14 -2.24
CA GLU A 122 -10.93 -1.14 -1.27
C GLU A 122 -12.39 -1.15 -0.78
N PHE A 123 -13.37 -0.46 -1.38
CA PHE A 123 -14.77 -0.62 -0.96
C PHE A 123 -15.75 -0.88 -2.10
N ARG A 124 -16.88 -1.51 -1.74
CA ARG A 124 -17.99 -1.73 -2.67
C ARG A 124 -18.87 -0.48 -2.71
N GLY A 125 -18.71 0.34 -3.75
CA GLY A 125 -19.54 1.53 -3.98
C GLY A 125 -19.16 2.27 -5.25
N SER A 126 -20.02 3.20 -5.68
CA SER A 126 -19.83 3.97 -6.93
C SER A 126 -18.64 4.94 -6.92
N HIS A 127 -18.03 5.13 -5.75
CA HIS A 127 -16.90 6.04 -5.51
C HIS A 127 -15.60 5.29 -5.15
N SER A 128 -15.56 3.97 -5.32
CA SER A 128 -14.34 3.17 -5.24
C SER A 128 -13.70 3.05 -6.63
N ALA A 129 -12.43 2.66 -6.68
CA ALA A 129 -11.64 2.54 -7.91
C ALA A 129 -11.50 3.87 -8.63
N ARG A 130 -11.17 4.93 -7.87
CA ARG A 130 -11.30 6.33 -8.32
C ARG A 130 -10.21 7.23 -7.77
N MET A 131 -9.86 8.22 -8.59
CA MET A 131 -9.09 9.38 -8.20
C MET A 131 -10.02 10.58 -8.14
N PHE A 132 -9.83 11.42 -7.13
CA PHE A 132 -10.61 12.61 -6.89
C PHE A 132 -9.68 13.80 -6.71
N ARG A 133 -10.17 14.97 -7.12
CA ARG A 133 -9.60 16.26 -6.76
C ARG A 133 -10.43 16.81 -5.60
N LEU A 134 -9.75 17.24 -4.54
CA LEU A 134 -10.38 18.00 -3.48
C LEU A 134 -10.59 19.45 -3.96
N GLY A 135 -11.84 19.90 -3.89
CA GLY A 135 -12.22 21.29 -4.10
C GLY A 135 -12.12 22.08 -2.79
N GLY A 136 -13.00 23.08 -2.62
CA GLY A 136 -13.11 23.87 -1.38
C GLY A 136 -13.56 23.03 -0.17
N GLU A 137 -14.26 23.64 0.79
CA GLU A 137 -14.63 23.04 2.09
C GLU A 137 -15.50 21.76 2.00
N SER A 138 -14.91 20.63 1.60
CA SER A 138 -15.50 19.28 1.42
C SER A 138 -16.18 18.98 0.08
N GLU A 139 -15.97 19.78 -0.95
CA GLU A 139 -16.33 19.35 -2.31
C GLU A 139 -15.19 18.52 -2.87
N PHE A 140 -15.51 17.42 -3.54
CA PHE A 140 -14.55 16.65 -4.30
C PHE A 140 -15.21 16.23 -5.59
N GLU A 141 -14.42 16.19 -6.65
CA GLU A 141 -14.88 15.79 -7.97
C GLU A 141 -14.03 14.63 -8.48
N PRO A 142 -14.64 13.65 -9.16
CA PRO A 142 -13.88 12.56 -9.75
C PRO A 142 -13.00 13.12 -10.88
N VAL A 143 -11.70 12.82 -10.81
CA VAL A 143 -10.77 13.04 -11.91
C VAL A 143 -10.92 11.89 -12.90
N THR A 144 -10.90 10.65 -12.40
CA THR A 144 -11.03 9.47 -13.25
C THR A 144 -12.48 9.01 -13.44
N PRO A 145 -12.80 8.39 -14.60
CA PRO A 145 -14.12 7.80 -14.84
C PRO A 145 -14.44 6.65 -13.90
N ALA A 146 -15.70 6.24 -13.88
CA ALA A 146 -16.10 5.01 -13.19
C ALA A 146 -15.53 3.84 -13.97
N THR A 147 -14.71 3.04 -13.32
CA THR A 147 -14.28 1.76 -13.86
C THR A 147 -15.14 0.64 -13.29
N ASP A 148 -15.37 -0.38 -14.10
CA ASP A 148 -15.88 -1.65 -13.61
C ASP A 148 -14.67 -2.46 -13.13
N PRO A 149 -14.49 -2.70 -11.81
CA PRO A 149 -13.36 -3.45 -11.30
C PRO A 149 -13.33 -4.91 -11.78
N GLN A 150 -14.41 -5.40 -12.40
CA GLN A 150 -14.52 -6.71 -13.04
C GLN A 150 -14.39 -6.66 -14.57
N ALA A 151 -14.20 -5.48 -15.18
CA ALA A 151 -13.95 -5.36 -16.61
C ALA A 151 -12.59 -5.96 -17.01
N SER A 152 -12.37 -6.06 -18.33
CA SER A 152 -11.12 -6.57 -18.89
C SER A 152 -9.89 -5.90 -18.30
N LEU A 153 -8.76 -6.62 -18.29
CA LEU A 153 -7.49 -6.15 -17.74
C LEU A 153 -6.91 -4.89 -18.40
N ARG A 154 -7.40 -4.47 -19.59
CA ARG A 154 -6.93 -3.24 -20.25
C ARG A 154 -7.63 -2.00 -19.71
N ASN A 155 -6.85 -0.97 -19.37
CA ASN A 155 -7.31 0.27 -18.73
C ASN A 155 -8.06 0.01 -17.42
N ARG A 156 -7.58 -1.00 -16.66
CA ARG A 156 -8.22 -1.42 -15.42
C ARG A 156 -7.67 -0.57 -14.29
N PHE A 157 -8.55 0.24 -13.72
CA PHE A 157 -8.35 0.90 -12.45
C PHE A 157 -9.33 0.25 -11.48
N SER A 158 -8.89 -0.58 -10.55
CA SER A 158 -9.78 -1.47 -9.82
C SER A 158 -9.72 -1.28 -8.30
N ASN A 159 -8.53 -1.14 -7.75
CA ASN A 159 -8.25 -0.98 -6.35
C ASN A 159 -6.96 -0.16 -6.16
N PRO A 160 -6.96 1.14 -6.52
CA PRO A 160 -5.78 1.98 -6.36
C PRO A 160 -5.36 2.05 -4.89
N TYR A 161 -4.06 1.97 -4.65
CA TYR A 161 -3.49 1.94 -3.30
C TYR A 161 -2.60 3.16 -3.03
N ASP A 162 -1.61 3.40 -3.88
CA ASP A 162 -0.63 4.47 -3.70
C ASP A 162 -0.27 5.18 -5.02
N ILE A 163 0.32 6.38 -4.96
CA ILE A 163 0.44 7.30 -6.08
C ILE A 163 1.79 8.03 -6.09
N VAL A 164 2.38 8.16 -7.27
CA VAL A 164 3.51 9.06 -7.53
C VAL A 164 3.22 10.00 -8.68
N ASP A 165 3.84 11.17 -8.63
CA ASP A 165 3.77 12.12 -9.74
C ASP A 165 4.50 11.55 -10.97
N ALA A 166 3.92 11.83 -12.14
CA ALA A 166 4.42 11.44 -13.45
C ALA A 166 4.36 12.62 -14.42
N PRO A 167 5.38 13.51 -14.38
CA PRO A 167 5.49 14.65 -15.30
C PRO A 167 5.43 14.26 -16.78
N GLU A 168 5.89 13.06 -17.13
CA GLU A 168 5.90 12.52 -18.49
C GLU A 168 4.50 12.35 -19.10
N VAL A 169 3.46 12.23 -18.27
CA VAL A 169 2.05 12.20 -18.70
C VAL A 169 1.25 13.38 -18.17
N ASN A 170 1.93 14.39 -17.59
CA ASN A 170 1.29 15.50 -16.90
C ASN A 170 0.20 14.99 -15.92
N GLY A 171 0.60 14.08 -15.03
CA GLY A 171 -0.31 13.42 -14.11
C GLY A 171 0.44 12.50 -13.17
N TRP A 172 0.05 11.22 -13.12
CA TRP A 172 0.47 10.28 -12.09
C TRP A 172 0.70 8.87 -12.62
N ILE A 173 1.50 8.11 -11.88
CA ILE A 173 1.49 6.64 -11.92
C ILE A 173 0.93 6.16 -10.59
N ILE A 174 -0.02 5.23 -10.66
CA ILE A 174 -0.77 4.72 -9.51
C ILE A 174 -0.60 3.21 -9.44
N SER A 175 -0.33 2.69 -8.24
CA SER A 175 -0.37 1.25 -8.00
C SER A 175 -1.81 0.76 -7.90
N ASP A 176 -2.16 -0.23 -8.70
CA ASP A 176 -3.46 -0.91 -8.68
C ASP A 176 -3.30 -2.38 -8.30
N PRO A 177 -3.20 -2.68 -6.99
CA PRO A 177 -3.09 -4.07 -6.51
C PRO A 177 -4.24 -4.97 -6.96
N GLY A 178 -5.43 -4.43 -7.23
CA GLY A 178 -6.55 -5.23 -7.76
C GLY A 178 -6.36 -5.69 -9.22
N GLY A 179 -5.50 -4.98 -9.95
CA GLY A 179 -5.08 -5.25 -11.32
C GLY A 179 -3.78 -6.02 -11.46
N ASN A 180 -3.03 -6.22 -10.36
CA ASN A 180 -1.60 -6.58 -10.40
C ASN A 180 -0.82 -5.67 -11.37
N SER A 181 -1.11 -4.36 -11.35
CA SER A 181 -0.56 -3.42 -12.32
C SER A 181 -0.18 -2.08 -11.71
N LEU A 182 0.63 -1.33 -12.47
CA LEU A 182 0.69 0.13 -12.37
C LEU A 182 -0.08 0.73 -13.54
N VAL A 183 -0.76 1.85 -13.31
CA VAL A 183 -1.46 2.60 -14.36
C VAL A 183 -1.01 4.04 -14.40
N LYS A 184 -1.00 4.64 -15.59
CA LYS A 184 -0.85 6.08 -15.81
C LYS A 184 -2.21 6.76 -15.82
N VAL A 185 -2.29 7.88 -15.12
CA VAL A 185 -3.45 8.76 -15.12
C VAL A 185 -2.99 10.17 -15.45
N ASP A 186 -3.46 10.74 -16.56
CA ASP A 186 -3.18 12.15 -16.87
C ASP A 186 -4.12 13.10 -16.11
N ILE A 187 -3.84 14.40 -16.16
CA ILE A 187 -4.64 15.43 -15.49
C ILE A 187 -6.12 15.48 -15.95
N ASP A 188 -6.41 15.00 -17.16
CA ASP A 188 -7.77 14.92 -17.70
C ASP A 188 -8.50 13.65 -17.24
N GLY A 189 -7.82 12.76 -16.51
CA GLY A 189 -8.35 11.53 -15.96
C GLY A 189 -8.34 10.35 -16.93
N ASN A 190 -7.58 10.43 -18.03
CA ASN A 190 -7.41 9.28 -18.93
C ASN A 190 -6.51 8.24 -18.28
N ILE A 191 -6.96 6.99 -18.30
CA ILE A 191 -6.28 5.86 -17.66
C ILE A 191 -5.64 4.98 -18.74
N HIS A 192 -4.36 4.70 -18.58
CA HIS A 192 -3.59 3.81 -19.44
C HIS A 192 -2.81 2.81 -18.57
N ASP A 193 -2.72 1.55 -19.01
CA ASP A 193 -1.85 0.60 -18.32
C ASP A 193 -0.39 1.05 -18.47
N TYR A 194 0.41 0.88 -17.41
CA TYR A 194 1.86 1.16 -17.44
C TYR A 194 2.65 -0.14 -17.42
N VAL A 195 2.34 -1.02 -16.47
CA VAL A 195 2.92 -2.38 -16.40
C VAL A 195 1.93 -3.32 -15.75
N VAL A 196 1.88 -4.56 -16.20
CA VAL A 196 1.13 -5.66 -15.57
C VAL A 196 2.11 -6.71 -15.11
N PHE A 197 2.06 -7.08 -13.83
CA PHE A 197 2.94 -8.06 -13.23
C PHE A 197 2.32 -9.45 -13.28
N GLU A 198 3.12 -10.44 -13.68
CA GLU A 198 2.72 -11.83 -13.67
C GLU A 198 2.76 -12.41 -12.25
N ASN A 199 1.84 -13.34 -11.98
CA ASN A 199 1.85 -14.12 -10.74
C ASN A 199 3.09 -15.01 -10.68
N PHE A 200 3.55 -15.34 -9.47
CA PHE A 200 4.73 -16.18 -9.26
C PHE A 200 4.38 -17.47 -8.50
N SER A 201 5.26 -18.47 -8.56
CA SER A 201 5.06 -19.75 -7.85
C SER A 201 6.12 -19.95 -6.77
N ILE A 202 5.70 -20.51 -5.64
CA ILE A 202 6.60 -20.96 -4.58
C ILE A 202 6.49 -22.48 -4.39
N PRO A 203 7.51 -23.14 -3.83
CA PRO A 203 7.42 -24.55 -3.49
C PRO A 203 6.23 -24.83 -2.53
N ASN A 204 5.56 -25.97 -2.73
CA ASN A 204 4.46 -26.44 -1.88
C ASN A 204 3.21 -25.53 -1.84
N HIS A 205 3.03 -24.66 -2.82
CA HIS A 205 1.77 -23.94 -3.04
C HIS A 205 1.32 -24.13 -4.49
N GLU A 206 0.17 -24.77 -4.69
CA GLU A 206 -0.31 -25.15 -6.04
C GLU A 206 -0.81 -23.96 -6.86
N VAL A 207 -1.38 -22.95 -6.19
CA VAL A 207 -1.95 -21.77 -6.85
C VAL A 207 -0.85 -20.72 -6.97
N PRO A 208 -0.63 -20.11 -8.14
CA PRO A 208 0.29 -18.98 -8.26
C PRO A 208 -0.11 -17.83 -7.33
N ILE A 209 0.89 -17.21 -6.71
CA ILE A 209 0.75 -16.08 -5.80
C ILE A 209 0.67 -14.80 -6.62
N GLU A 210 -0.33 -13.97 -6.32
CA GLU A 210 -0.48 -12.64 -6.90
C GLU A 210 0.63 -11.71 -6.42
N MET A 211 1.08 -10.81 -7.29
CA MET A 211 2.14 -9.86 -6.95
C MET A 211 1.64 -8.80 -5.95
N VAL A 212 0.45 -8.20 -6.19
CA VAL A 212 -0.17 -7.18 -5.32
C VAL A 212 0.75 -5.96 -5.13
N PRO A 213 0.97 -5.13 -6.16
CA PRO A 213 1.75 -3.89 -6.05
C PRO A 213 1.11 -2.91 -5.06
N THR A 214 1.89 -2.35 -4.15
CA THR A 214 1.43 -1.44 -3.10
C THR A 214 2.20 -0.13 -3.15
N GLY A 215 3.20 0.04 -2.27
CA GLY A 215 4.04 1.23 -2.18
C GLY A 215 4.73 1.55 -3.48
N ILE A 216 4.67 2.82 -3.88
CA ILE A 216 5.29 3.29 -5.12
C ILE A 216 6.05 4.58 -4.86
N SER A 217 7.27 4.69 -5.37
CA SER A 217 8.11 5.87 -5.19
C SER A 217 8.98 6.12 -6.42
N ARG A 218 9.36 7.39 -6.63
CA ARG A 218 10.41 7.73 -7.60
C ARG A 218 11.77 7.55 -6.96
N GLY A 219 12.65 6.82 -7.62
CA GLY A 219 14.03 6.66 -7.20
C GLY A 219 14.90 7.86 -7.56
N PRO A 220 16.17 7.87 -7.11
CA PRO A 220 17.13 8.93 -7.40
C PRO A 220 17.49 9.06 -8.90
N ASP A 221 17.16 8.05 -9.71
CA ASP A 221 17.31 8.05 -11.17
C ASP A 221 16.04 8.48 -11.91
N ASN A 222 14.99 8.89 -11.19
CA ASN A 222 13.65 9.21 -11.68
C ASN A 222 12.85 8.03 -12.24
N ALA A 223 13.35 6.79 -12.16
CA ALA A 223 12.52 5.63 -12.46
C ALA A 223 11.48 5.40 -11.37
N VAL A 224 10.44 4.63 -11.69
CA VAL A 224 9.43 4.22 -10.74
C VAL A 224 9.89 2.95 -10.02
N TYR A 225 9.76 2.93 -8.71
CA TYR A 225 10.00 1.77 -7.88
C TYR A 225 8.69 1.35 -7.24
N VAL A 226 8.42 0.06 -7.19
CA VAL A 226 7.20 -0.49 -6.60
C VAL A 226 7.51 -1.67 -5.69
N GLY A 227 6.95 -1.64 -4.49
CA GLY A 227 6.94 -2.74 -3.53
C GLY A 227 5.69 -3.62 -3.68
N PHE A 228 5.78 -4.84 -3.17
CA PHE A 228 4.71 -5.84 -3.28
C PHE A 228 4.29 -6.39 -1.92
N LEU A 229 2.98 -6.45 -1.68
CA LEU A 229 2.42 -7.12 -0.51
C LEU A 229 2.53 -8.63 -0.63
N THR A 230 2.46 -9.17 -1.86
CA THR A 230 2.22 -10.58 -2.20
C THR A 230 0.86 -11.11 -1.74
N GLY A 231 0.22 -11.93 -2.59
CA GLY A 231 -1.04 -12.58 -2.27
C GLY A 231 -0.91 -13.71 -1.25
N PHE A 232 -2.04 -14.29 -0.84
CA PHE A 232 -2.05 -15.48 0.02
C PHE A 232 -1.15 -16.59 -0.59
N PRO A 233 -0.30 -17.26 0.21
CA PRO A 233 -0.28 -17.31 1.68
C PRO A 233 0.61 -16.26 2.37
N TYR A 234 0.95 -15.16 1.69
CA TYR A 234 1.83 -14.09 2.20
C TYR A 234 3.21 -14.63 2.58
N PRO A 235 3.94 -15.24 1.64
CA PRO A 235 5.21 -15.89 1.93
C PRO A 235 6.28 -14.92 2.45
N ASN A 236 6.83 -15.24 3.62
CA ASN A 236 7.94 -14.48 4.19
C ASN A 236 9.19 -14.55 3.28
N GLY A 237 9.81 -13.41 3.02
CA GLY A 237 11.06 -13.30 2.25
C GLY A 237 10.89 -13.28 0.72
N GLU A 238 9.68 -13.40 0.19
CA GLU A 238 9.42 -13.43 -1.26
C GLU A 238 8.91 -12.10 -1.83
N ALA A 239 8.57 -11.11 -0.99
CA ALA A 239 8.29 -9.77 -1.49
C ALA A 239 9.59 -9.10 -1.97
N ALA A 240 9.42 -8.21 -2.95
CA ALA A 240 10.50 -7.55 -3.64
C ALA A 240 10.16 -6.08 -3.93
N VAL A 241 11.17 -5.31 -4.32
CA VAL A 241 11.01 -4.02 -4.98
C VAL A 241 11.44 -4.18 -6.44
N TRP A 242 10.64 -3.69 -7.36
CA TRP A 242 10.95 -3.66 -8.79
C TRP A 242 11.15 -2.21 -9.23
N ARG A 243 12.14 -2.00 -10.10
CA ARG A 243 12.37 -0.77 -10.86
C ARG A 243 11.64 -0.87 -12.19
N VAL A 244 10.96 0.20 -12.59
CA VAL A 244 10.08 0.26 -13.76
C VAL A 244 10.32 1.57 -14.51
N GLU A 245 10.63 1.49 -15.80
CA GLU A 245 10.93 2.65 -16.66
C GLU A 245 10.57 2.35 -18.11
N ASP A 246 9.78 3.23 -18.74
CA ASP A 246 9.55 3.28 -20.19
C ASP A 246 10.85 3.73 -20.89
N LEU A 247 11.59 2.78 -21.46
CA LEU A 247 12.91 3.02 -22.05
C LEU A 247 12.81 3.42 -23.53
N ASN A 248 11.74 3.00 -24.20
CA ASN A 248 11.55 3.20 -25.63
C ASN A 248 10.65 4.42 -25.97
N ASN A 249 10.01 5.03 -24.96
CA ASN A 249 9.04 6.12 -25.02
C ASN A 249 7.76 5.79 -25.82
N ASP A 250 7.28 4.55 -25.76
CA ASP A 250 6.02 4.14 -26.39
C ASP A 250 4.79 4.30 -25.50
N GLY A 251 5.02 4.66 -24.24
CA GLY A 251 3.98 4.96 -23.28
C GLY A 251 3.59 3.80 -22.38
N ASP A 252 4.35 2.72 -22.31
CA ASP A 252 4.26 1.75 -21.22
C ASP A 252 5.65 1.24 -20.80
N ALA A 253 5.70 0.38 -19.79
CA ALA A 253 6.91 -0.27 -19.31
C ALA A 253 6.75 -1.80 -19.41
N MET A 254 6.23 -2.27 -20.55
CA MET A 254 5.92 -3.69 -20.80
C MET A 254 6.92 -4.39 -21.71
N ASP A 255 7.95 -3.70 -22.22
CA ASP A 255 8.98 -4.30 -23.05
C ASP A 255 10.12 -4.95 -22.24
N GLU A 256 10.91 -5.77 -22.95
CA GLU A 256 12.07 -6.43 -22.39
C GLU A 256 13.09 -5.42 -21.85
N GLY A 257 13.36 -5.48 -20.55
CA GLY A 257 14.34 -4.62 -19.86
C GLY A 257 13.75 -3.38 -19.19
N GLU A 258 12.45 -3.12 -19.35
CA GLU A 258 11.75 -1.97 -18.73
C GLU A 258 11.33 -2.24 -17.29
N THR A 259 11.37 -3.51 -16.88
CA THR A 259 11.14 -3.94 -15.51
C THR A 259 12.34 -4.74 -15.00
N GLU A 260 12.86 -4.34 -13.84
CA GLU A 260 14.04 -4.96 -13.23
C GLU A 260 13.81 -5.23 -11.73
N LEU A 261 14.22 -6.40 -11.27
CA LEU A 261 14.23 -6.73 -9.85
C LEU A 261 15.31 -5.91 -9.13
N TYR A 262 14.90 -5.02 -8.24
CA TYR A 262 15.81 -4.08 -7.58
C TYR A 262 16.29 -4.58 -6.21
N ALA A 263 15.37 -5.06 -5.37
CA ALA A 263 15.67 -5.52 -4.03
C ALA A 263 14.76 -6.68 -3.62
N THR A 264 15.28 -7.64 -2.85
CA THR A 264 14.59 -8.87 -2.46
C THR A 264 14.76 -9.18 -0.97
N GLY A 265 14.07 -10.21 -0.49
CA GLY A 265 14.18 -10.68 0.89
C GLY A 265 13.19 -10.03 1.85
N PHE A 266 12.16 -9.35 1.31
CA PHE A 266 11.10 -8.74 2.09
C PHE A 266 9.92 -9.69 2.27
N THR A 267 9.05 -9.43 3.25
CA THR A 267 7.88 -10.26 3.57
C THR A 267 6.60 -9.72 2.93
N THR A 268 6.13 -8.54 3.35
CA THR A 268 4.88 -7.95 2.85
C THR A 268 5.02 -6.44 2.81
N ILE A 269 5.46 -5.92 1.67
CA ILE A 269 5.71 -4.48 1.53
C ILE A 269 4.38 -3.76 1.38
N THR A 270 4.17 -2.72 2.17
CA THR A 270 3.02 -1.81 2.05
C THR A 270 3.43 -0.47 1.48
N ASP A 271 4.63 0.01 1.81
CA ASP A 271 5.12 1.26 1.28
C ASP A 271 6.65 1.29 1.11
N ILE A 272 7.13 2.10 0.18
CA ILE A 272 8.55 2.42 -0.02
C ILE A 272 8.73 3.92 -0.22
N THR A 273 9.87 4.46 0.22
CA THR A 273 10.25 5.85 -0.10
C THR A 273 11.75 5.96 -0.23
N PHE A 274 12.21 6.86 -1.11
CA PHE A 274 13.62 7.26 -1.13
C PHE A 274 13.82 8.51 -0.28
N GLY A 275 14.90 8.52 0.50
CA GLY A 275 15.44 9.74 1.10
C GLY A 275 16.16 10.59 0.05
N PRO A 276 16.41 11.89 0.33
CA PRO A 276 17.12 12.78 -0.60
C PRO A 276 18.56 12.35 -0.91
N ASP A 277 19.16 11.54 -0.05
CA ASP A 277 20.47 10.91 -0.23
C ASP A 277 20.44 9.67 -1.14
N GLY A 278 19.26 9.25 -1.61
CA GLY A 278 19.03 8.04 -2.40
C GLY A 278 18.89 6.75 -1.57
N THR A 279 18.86 6.83 -0.24
CA THR A 279 18.58 5.69 0.63
C THR A 279 17.13 5.24 0.46
N MET A 280 16.89 3.95 0.23
CA MET A 280 15.53 3.41 0.18
C MET A 280 15.07 2.94 1.57
N TYR A 281 13.87 3.33 1.96
CA TYR A 281 13.17 2.82 3.13
C TYR A 281 11.97 1.98 2.71
N VAL A 282 11.68 0.94 3.47
CA VAL A 282 10.64 -0.05 3.16
C VAL A 282 9.81 -0.33 4.40
N ALA A 283 8.49 -0.18 4.30
CA ALA A 283 7.54 -0.58 5.32
C ALA A 283 7.04 -2.01 5.04
N GLU A 284 7.20 -2.90 6.02
CA GLU A 284 6.60 -4.23 6.00
C GLU A 284 5.43 -4.29 6.97
N PHE A 285 4.26 -4.66 6.46
CA PHE A 285 3.01 -4.70 7.21
C PHE A 285 3.08 -5.58 8.46
N SER A 286 3.71 -6.73 8.35
CA SER A 286 3.88 -7.65 9.47
C SER A 286 5.06 -8.57 9.24
N THR A 287 5.73 -8.95 10.32
CA THR A 287 6.70 -10.06 10.29
C THR A 287 6.03 -11.43 10.12
N ASN A 288 4.70 -11.52 10.29
CA ASN A 288 3.90 -12.72 10.03
C ASN A 288 2.47 -12.33 9.62
N THR A 289 2.32 -11.90 8.37
CA THR A 289 1.04 -11.42 7.80
C THR A 289 -0.05 -12.48 7.79
N LYS A 290 0.33 -13.74 7.62
CA LYS A 290 -0.63 -14.86 7.67
C LYS A 290 -1.36 -14.93 9.01
N ASP A 291 -0.65 -14.73 10.11
CA ASP A 291 -1.26 -14.77 11.44
C ASP A 291 -2.10 -13.51 11.72
N VAL A 292 -1.70 -12.35 11.17
CA VAL A 292 -2.53 -11.12 11.20
C VAL A 292 -3.90 -11.38 10.55
N PHE A 293 -3.92 -11.99 9.37
CA PHE A 293 -5.14 -12.26 8.60
C PHE A 293 -5.81 -13.60 8.88
N SER A 294 -5.44 -14.30 9.96
CA SER A 294 -6.00 -15.61 10.33
C SER A 294 -7.46 -15.57 10.84
N GLY A 295 -8.05 -14.37 10.91
CA GLY A 295 -9.41 -14.11 11.38
C GLY A 295 -9.42 -13.36 12.73
N GLY A 296 -10.62 -13.10 13.25
CA GLY A 296 -10.77 -12.34 14.49
C GLY A 296 -10.53 -10.84 14.30
N ASP A 297 -9.97 -10.19 15.32
CA ASP A 297 -9.67 -8.75 15.29
C ASP A 297 -8.25 -8.52 14.80
N TYR A 298 -8.10 -8.03 13.57
CA TYR A 298 -6.80 -7.75 12.97
C TYR A 298 -6.01 -6.71 13.76
N SER A 299 -6.68 -5.79 14.47
CA SER A 299 -5.98 -4.82 15.32
C SER A 299 -5.25 -5.51 16.47
N VAL A 300 -5.85 -6.54 17.05
CA VAL A 300 -5.22 -7.36 18.11
C VAL A 300 -4.08 -8.20 17.52
N ASN A 301 -4.32 -8.83 16.36
CA ASN A 301 -3.30 -9.67 15.73
C ASN A 301 -2.09 -8.86 15.27
N SER A 302 -2.29 -7.65 14.74
CA SER A 302 -1.21 -6.74 14.31
C SER A 302 -0.34 -6.26 15.46
N VAL A 303 -0.88 -6.16 16.68
CA VAL A 303 -0.07 -5.88 17.88
C VAL A 303 0.76 -7.12 18.26
N ALA A 304 0.19 -8.32 18.12
CA ALA A 304 0.89 -9.58 18.41
C ALA A 304 1.96 -9.93 17.35
N HIS A 305 1.74 -9.52 16.11
CA HIS A 305 2.59 -9.76 14.95
C HIS A 305 2.88 -8.44 14.23
N PRO A 306 3.66 -7.54 14.86
CA PRO A 306 3.89 -6.24 14.28
C PRO A 306 4.76 -6.33 13.03
N GLY A 307 4.64 -5.28 12.23
CA GLY A 307 5.52 -4.96 11.12
C GLY A 307 6.79 -4.27 11.58
N ARG A 308 7.50 -3.73 10.60
CA ARG A 308 8.77 -3.04 10.77
C ARG A 308 9.03 -2.10 9.60
N VAL A 309 9.91 -1.14 9.82
CA VAL A 309 10.49 -0.31 8.75
C VAL A 309 11.97 -0.66 8.63
N LEU A 310 12.39 -0.90 7.39
CA LEU A 310 13.76 -1.25 7.03
C LEU A 310 14.38 -0.11 6.22
N LYS A 311 15.67 0.11 6.45
CA LYS A 311 16.56 0.84 5.56
C LYS A 311 17.26 -0.16 4.65
N TRP A 312 17.25 0.08 3.35
CA TRP A 312 17.95 -0.74 2.35
C TRP A 312 19.09 0.05 1.73
N GLU A 313 20.30 -0.51 1.79
CA GLU A 313 21.51 0.08 1.20
C GLU A 313 22.38 -1.03 0.59
N ASN A 314 22.66 -0.91 -0.71
CA ASN A 314 23.62 -1.80 -1.41
C ASN A 314 23.35 -3.30 -1.17
N GLY A 315 22.08 -3.71 -1.23
CA GLY A 315 21.66 -5.10 -1.01
C GLY A 315 21.59 -5.54 0.44
N THR A 316 21.81 -4.64 1.40
CA THR A 316 21.70 -4.91 2.84
C THR A 316 20.49 -4.22 3.44
N THR A 317 19.68 -4.96 4.20
CA THR A 317 18.55 -4.42 4.97
C THR A 317 18.89 -4.27 6.45
N THR A 318 18.64 -3.10 7.01
CA THR A 318 18.74 -2.83 8.46
C THR A 318 17.37 -2.44 9.00
N VAL A 319 16.90 -3.07 10.07
CA VAL A 319 15.65 -2.68 10.73
C VAL A 319 15.89 -1.39 11.51
N ILE A 320 15.18 -0.32 11.15
CA ILE A 320 15.30 1.00 11.79
C ILE A 320 14.09 1.38 12.63
N ALA A 321 12.95 0.68 12.44
CA ALA A 321 11.83 0.71 13.36
C ALA A 321 11.30 -0.71 13.51
N SER A 322 11.52 -1.31 14.69
CA SER A 322 10.88 -2.57 15.05
C SER A 322 9.52 -2.31 15.68
N SER A 323 8.65 -3.33 15.65
CA SER A 323 7.35 -3.29 16.32
C SER A 323 6.44 -2.14 15.84
N ALA A 324 6.49 -1.78 14.56
CA ALA A 324 5.53 -0.87 13.97
C ALA A 324 4.21 -1.64 13.73
N VAL A 325 3.08 -1.14 14.21
CA VAL A 325 1.81 -1.86 14.14
C VAL A 325 1.16 -1.65 12.77
N SER A 326 1.44 -2.57 11.84
CA SER A 326 0.99 -2.50 10.45
C SER A 326 1.32 -1.16 9.81
N PRO A 327 2.62 -0.85 9.58
CA PRO A 327 2.99 0.34 8.87
C PRO A 327 2.43 0.27 7.43
N THR A 328 1.82 1.35 6.97
CA THR A 328 1.10 1.42 5.67
C THR A 328 1.49 2.59 4.79
N GLY A 329 2.28 3.51 5.34
CA GLY A 329 2.72 4.72 4.69
C GLY A 329 4.01 5.18 5.36
N ILE A 330 5.01 5.54 4.57
CA ILE A 330 6.28 6.11 5.02
C ILE A 330 6.67 7.28 4.14
N LEU A 331 7.25 8.31 4.75
CA LEU A 331 7.71 9.49 4.03
C LEU A 331 9.06 9.94 4.60
N ALA A 332 10.10 9.89 3.77
CA ALA A 332 11.43 10.34 4.14
C ALA A 332 11.64 11.80 3.77
N THR A 333 12.23 12.54 4.70
CA THR A 333 12.81 13.87 4.48
C THR A 333 14.31 13.80 4.71
N GLU A 334 15.02 14.93 4.62
CA GLU A 334 16.45 15.00 4.94
C GLU A 334 16.80 14.51 6.35
N THR A 335 15.91 14.68 7.33
CA THR A 335 16.22 14.45 8.75
C THR A 335 15.24 13.55 9.47
N THR A 336 14.14 13.17 8.81
CA THR A 336 13.00 12.55 9.49
C THR A 336 12.31 11.57 8.56
N LEU A 337 11.99 10.39 9.10
CA LEU A 337 11.10 9.41 8.49
C LEU A 337 9.77 9.41 9.25
N TYR A 338 8.69 9.75 8.56
CA TYR A 338 7.32 9.62 9.06
C TYR A 338 6.78 8.22 8.75
N ILE A 339 5.99 7.66 9.67
CA ILE A 339 5.45 6.30 9.57
C ILE A 339 3.98 6.32 10.01
N SER A 340 3.05 5.96 9.13
CA SER A 340 1.65 5.70 9.51
C SER A 340 1.49 4.26 9.96
N GLU A 341 0.84 4.05 11.11
CA GLU A 341 0.62 2.72 11.69
C GLU A 341 -0.90 2.44 11.75
N GLU A 342 -1.38 1.63 10.82
CA GLU A 342 -2.82 1.51 10.50
C GLU A 342 -3.65 1.10 11.71
N TYR A 343 -3.28 0.01 12.37
CA TYR A 343 -4.07 -0.53 13.49
C TYR A 343 -3.72 0.09 14.84
N ALA A 344 -2.60 0.82 14.94
CA ALA A 344 -2.33 1.66 16.11
C ALA A 344 -3.08 3.00 16.03
N GLY A 345 -3.46 3.45 14.84
CA GLY A 345 -4.18 4.72 14.67
C GLY A 345 -3.29 5.93 14.97
N ILE A 346 -2.01 5.84 14.62
CA ILE A 346 -1.00 6.87 14.88
C ILE A 346 -0.16 7.13 13.64
N VAL A 347 0.45 8.31 13.60
CA VAL A 347 1.64 8.59 12.78
C VAL A 347 2.79 8.92 13.72
N THR A 348 3.94 8.29 13.48
CA THR A 348 5.17 8.53 14.24
C THR A 348 6.25 9.16 13.36
N GLU A 349 7.23 9.80 13.98
CA GLU A 349 8.46 10.26 13.35
C GLU A 349 9.68 9.55 13.96
N LEU A 350 10.65 9.23 13.11
CA LEU A 350 11.95 8.70 13.47
C LEU A 350 13.03 9.64 12.89
N PRO A 351 13.94 10.17 13.72
CA PRO A 351 15.08 10.92 13.20
C PRO A 351 15.95 10.06 12.28
N LEU A 352 16.41 10.66 11.18
CA LEU A 352 17.41 10.08 10.28
C LEU A 352 18.77 10.75 10.56
N ASP A 353 19.82 9.93 10.55
CA ASP A 353 21.21 10.34 10.84
C ASP A 353 21.95 10.92 9.64
#